data_AF-A0A1H7N169-F1
#
_entry.id   AF-A0A1H7N169-F1
#
_cell.length_a   1.000
_cell.length_b   1.000
_cell.length_c   1.000
_cell.angle_alpha   90.00
_cell.angle_beta   90.00
_cell.angle_gamma   90.00
#
_symmetry.space_group_name_H-M   'P 1'
#
loop_
_entity.id
_entity.type
_entity.pdbx_description
1 polymer ?
#
loop_
_entity_poly.entity_id
_entity_poly.type
_entity_poly.pdbx_seq_one_letter_code
_entity_poly.pdbx_strand_id
1 'polypeptide(L)'
;MHDEPYASAFAIKTNLEAGYTYTDGTFDLAFTLAPRSVAAATSSSNSVETAVRACQSMNPPPPESLDECGEARPWPGSTLTGGRGFGAAVAGLTAVPGACMAETLDAPLNYFLHSYGPAARPTMYLGWVLVGVCAAVCFIIAVLLIMAVRRKRPAADPRAIGREGEGLEWLYIGTGISTLVLIGLVVYSLMVLNAVAKPPEAPTVTLTVTGYDWWWKVEYEHSDPAQRFITANEVHIPVGQPVLIKLKSADVIHAFWVPTLAGKTQMIPGLMNQKWIQADAPGTYTGQCAQYCGAGHAHMGFEVIAEDIQEFEKWRDTQRRPASLLPSVSNEDPGYKLFMDRCAGCHAIRGTKARGTHGPDLTHLKSRRRLAAGLLTNTPDHLMDWIIHAQQFKPGSRMPSISLSEAESSALATFLSKLD
;
A
#
# COMPACT_ATOMS: atom_id res chain seq x y z
N MET A 1 -32.18 -7.38 17.19
CA MET A 1 -32.18 -6.97 18.60
C MET A 1 -31.63 -8.14 19.40
N HIS A 2 -30.31 -8.15 19.60
CA HIS A 2 -29.54 -8.69 20.72
C HIS A 2 -28.07 -8.76 20.29
N ASP A 3 -27.28 -7.91 20.94
CA ASP A 3 -25.84 -7.75 20.81
C ASP A 3 -25.10 -8.88 21.54
N GLU A 4 -24.02 -9.36 20.94
CA GLU A 4 -22.95 -10.16 21.57
C GLU A 4 -21.62 -9.53 21.11
N PRO A 5 -20.75 -9.04 22.02
CA PRO A 5 -19.48 -8.43 21.64
C PRO A 5 -18.34 -9.44 21.75
N TYR A 6 -17.72 -9.81 20.62
CA TYR A 6 -16.38 -10.40 20.64
C TYR A 6 -15.33 -9.30 20.69
N ALA A 7 -14.78 -9.08 21.90
CA ALA A 7 -13.61 -8.27 22.14
C ALA A 7 -12.41 -9.16 22.46
N SER A 8 -11.39 -9.13 21.62
CA SER A 8 -10.00 -9.42 22.00
C SER A 8 -9.03 -8.66 21.08
N ALA A 9 -9.09 -7.33 21.15
CA ALA A 9 -8.01 -6.48 20.63
C ALA A 9 -7.01 -6.21 21.76
N PHE A 10 -5.79 -6.71 21.63
CA PHE A 10 -4.64 -6.27 22.40
C PHE A 10 -4.36 -4.81 22.05
N ALA A 11 -4.87 -3.88 22.86
CA ALA A 11 -4.55 -2.47 22.79
C ALA A 11 -3.80 -2.10 24.07
N ILE A 12 -2.52 -1.74 23.93
CA ILE A 12 -1.81 -1.01 25.00
C ILE A 12 -2.39 0.41 25.00
N LYS A 13 -3.44 0.63 25.81
CA LYS A 13 -3.92 1.97 26.19
C LYS A 13 -3.23 2.37 27.49
N THR A 14 -2.43 3.42 27.46
CA THR A 14 -2.01 4.12 28.67
C THR A 14 -3.16 5.02 29.14
N ASN A 15 -3.60 4.85 30.40
CA ASN A 15 -4.65 5.66 31.02
C ASN A 15 -4.05 6.94 31.63
N LEU A 16 -3.96 8.01 30.82
CA LEU A 16 -3.72 9.36 31.30
C LEU A 16 -4.89 10.24 30.86
N GLU A 17 -5.67 10.75 31.81
CA GLU A 17 -6.64 11.83 31.56
C GLU A 17 -6.06 13.14 32.07
N ALA A 18 -5.99 14.15 31.20
CA ALA A 18 -5.53 15.49 31.53
C ALA A 18 -6.74 16.44 31.58
N GLY A 19 -6.94 17.09 32.72
CA GLY A 19 -7.93 18.16 32.88
C GLY A 19 -7.22 19.49 33.16
N TYR A 20 -7.82 20.60 32.71
CA TYR A 20 -7.39 21.96 33.06
C TYR A 20 -8.58 22.75 33.60
N THR A 21 -8.32 23.63 34.56
CA THR A 21 -9.29 24.62 35.06
C THR A 21 -8.66 25.99 35.08
N TYR A 22 -9.45 26.99 34.68
CA TYR A 22 -9.03 28.39 34.62
C TYR A 22 -9.87 29.21 35.61
N THR A 23 -9.24 29.72 36.66
CA THR A 23 -9.86 30.62 37.66
C THR A 23 -8.83 31.67 38.10
N ASP A 24 -9.25 32.94 38.14
CA ASP A 24 -8.47 34.11 38.58
C ASP A 24 -7.07 34.27 37.95
N GLY A 25 -6.98 34.06 36.63
CA GLY A 25 -5.80 34.46 35.85
C GLY A 25 -4.61 33.50 35.91
N THR A 26 -4.73 32.37 36.62
CA THR A 26 -3.71 31.31 36.68
C THR A 26 -4.20 30.01 36.04
N PHE A 27 -3.30 29.35 35.29
CA PHE A 27 -3.52 28.05 34.67
C PHE A 27 -2.90 26.95 35.53
N ASP A 28 -3.72 26.01 36.00
CA ASP A 28 -3.25 24.80 36.70
C ASP A 28 -3.57 23.53 35.90
N LEU A 29 -2.56 22.67 35.76
CA LEU A 29 -2.61 21.37 35.09
C LEU A 29 -2.44 20.27 36.14
N ALA A 30 -3.45 19.41 36.29
CA ALA A 30 -3.41 18.27 37.21
C ALA A 30 -3.52 16.95 36.45
N PHE A 31 -2.64 16.00 36.78
CA PHE A 31 -2.69 14.62 36.30
C PHE A 31 -3.07 13.70 37.46
N THR A 32 -4.16 12.96 37.31
CA THR A 32 -4.66 12.04 38.35
C THR A 32 -4.64 10.60 37.85
N LEU A 33 -3.94 9.71 38.56
CA LEU A 33 -4.03 8.26 38.34
C LEU A 33 -5.21 7.71 39.14
N ALA A 34 -6.25 7.21 38.46
CA ALA A 34 -7.39 6.59 39.12
C ALA A 34 -7.11 5.11 39.46
N PRO A 35 -7.23 4.66 40.72
CA PRO A 35 -7.22 3.23 41.04
C PRO A 35 -8.62 2.64 40.84
N ARG A 36 -8.71 1.47 40.21
CA ARG A 36 -9.90 0.61 40.29
C ARG A 36 -9.59 -0.69 41.01
N SER A 37 -10.47 -1.03 41.94
CA SER A 37 -10.51 -2.24 42.76
C SER A 37 -10.55 -3.52 41.91
N VAL A 38 -9.67 -4.47 42.23
CA VAL A 38 -9.67 -5.83 41.68
C VAL A 38 -10.65 -6.68 42.49
N ALA A 39 -11.72 -7.17 41.85
CA ALA A 39 -12.49 -8.29 42.37
C ALA A 39 -11.82 -9.59 41.88
N ALA A 40 -11.51 -10.48 42.82
CA ALA A 40 -10.86 -11.76 42.57
C ALA A 40 -11.79 -12.71 41.78
N ALA A 41 -11.30 -13.22 40.65
CA ALA A 41 -11.84 -14.41 40.01
C ALA A 41 -10.70 -15.43 39.88
N THR A 42 -10.78 -16.49 40.68
CA THR A 42 -9.95 -17.68 40.59
C THR A 42 -10.28 -18.44 39.30
N SER A 43 -9.30 -18.61 38.41
CA SER A 43 -9.36 -19.62 37.35
C SER A 43 -7.99 -20.28 37.13
N SER A 44 -8.03 -21.58 36.96
CA SER A 44 -6.95 -22.57 37.09
C SER A 44 -5.78 -22.41 36.12
N SER A 45 -4.60 -22.80 36.60
CA SER A 45 -3.32 -22.84 35.87
C SER A 45 -3.24 -23.88 34.74
N ASN A 46 -4.34 -24.55 34.37
CA ASN A 46 -4.31 -25.65 33.38
C ASN A 46 -4.55 -25.19 31.93
N SER A 47 -4.91 -23.93 31.68
CA SER A 47 -5.27 -23.47 30.33
C SER A 47 -4.09 -23.01 29.48
N VAL A 48 -3.00 -22.53 30.11
CA VAL A 48 -1.81 -22.05 29.41
C VAL A 48 -0.90 -23.23 29.01
N GLU A 49 -0.79 -24.26 29.85
CA GLU A 49 0.03 -25.45 29.57
C GLU A 49 -0.57 -26.33 28.45
N THR A 50 -1.90 -26.33 28.32
CA THR A 50 -2.62 -27.03 27.24
C THR A 50 -2.45 -26.34 25.88
N ALA A 51 -2.39 -25.01 25.85
CA ALA A 51 -2.14 -24.24 24.63
C ALA A 51 -0.69 -24.39 24.12
N VAL A 52 0.29 -24.44 25.03
CA VAL A 52 1.70 -24.65 24.67
C VAL A 52 1.96 -26.07 24.14
N ARG A 53 1.28 -27.10 24.70
CA ARG A 53 1.38 -28.48 24.17
C ARG A 53 0.71 -28.66 22.81
N ALA A 54 -0.38 -27.96 22.51
CA ALA A 54 -1.05 -28.02 21.22
C ALA A 54 -0.20 -27.44 20.06
N CYS A 55 0.63 -26.43 20.33
CA CYS A 55 1.60 -25.91 19.35
C CYS A 55 2.80 -26.84 19.14
N GLN A 56 3.16 -27.67 20.13
CA GLN A 56 4.26 -28.64 20.00
C GLN A 56 3.85 -29.93 19.28
N SER A 57 2.55 -30.24 19.19
CA SER A 57 2.04 -31.44 18.51
C SER A 57 1.72 -31.25 17.02
N MET A 58 2.05 -30.11 16.42
CA MET A 58 1.80 -29.78 15.01
C MET A 58 3.07 -29.71 14.15
N ASN A 59 4.15 -30.39 14.56
CA ASN A 59 5.29 -30.60 13.67
C ASN A 59 4.96 -31.72 12.66
N PRO A 60 5.06 -31.49 11.34
CA PRO A 60 5.03 -32.58 10.37
C PRO A 60 6.25 -33.49 10.56
N PRO A 61 6.15 -34.81 10.26
CA PRO A 61 7.31 -35.69 10.32
C PRO A 61 8.37 -35.26 9.31
N PRO A 62 9.67 -35.47 9.60
CA PRO A 62 10.73 -35.19 8.65
C PRO A 62 10.58 -36.08 7.40
N PRO A 63 10.98 -35.59 6.20
CA PRO A 63 10.94 -36.40 4.99
C PRO A 63 11.87 -37.60 5.13
N GLU A 64 11.30 -38.78 4.86
CA GLU A 64 12.02 -40.04 4.73
C GLU A 64 12.68 -40.05 3.34
N SER A 65 14.00 -40.27 3.30
CA SER A 65 14.91 -40.33 2.13
C SER A 65 15.41 -39.00 1.56
N LEU A 66 16.75 -38.93 1.42
CA LEU A 66 17.57 -37.80 0.99
C LEU A 66 17.98 -37.90 -0.50
N ASP A 67 17.11 -38.42 -1.38
CA ASP A 67 17.54 -38.78 -2.75
C ASP A 67 16.81 -38.09 -3.92
N GLU A 68 15.89 -37.14 -3.70
CA GLU A 68 15.26 -36.43 -4.83
C GLU A 68 15.17 -34.91 -4.61
N CYS A 69 16.33 -34.25 -4.51
CA CYS A 69 16.46 -32.85 -4.90
C CYS A 69 16.88 -32.79 -6.37
N GLY A 70 15.89 -32.60 -7.26
CA GLY A 70 16.13 -32.26 -8.66
C GLY A 70 16.98 -30.98 -8.79
N GLU A 71 17.97 -31.06 -9.67
CA GLU A 71 19.03 -30.09 -9.89
C GLU A 71 18.54 -28.64 -10.04
N ALA A 72 18.92 -27.78 -9.10
CA ALA A 72 18.90 -26.34 -9.30
C ALA A 72 20.01 -25.96 -10.30
N ARG A 73 19.62 -25.52 -11.50
CA ARG A 73 20.57 -25.00 -12.50
C ARG A 73 21.29 -23.76 -11.96
N PRO A 74 22.63 -23.69 -11.98
CA PRO A 74 23.35 -22.52 -11.50
C PRO A 74 23.26 -21.37 -12.50
N TRP A 75 23.03 -20.17 -11.96
CA TRP A 75 23.23 -18.90 -12.65
C TRP A 75 24.71 -18.78 -13.11
N PRO A 76 25.00 -18.27 -14.32
CA PRO A 76 26.37 -18.14 -14.79
C PRO A 76 27.11 -17.03 -14.01
N GLY A 77 27.98 -17.45 -13.09
CA GLY A 77 28.95 -16.59 -12.44
C GLY A 77 30.17 -16.36 -13.35
N SER A 78 30.46 -15.10 -13.64
CA SER A 78 31.71 -14.69 -14.27
C SER A 78 32.89 -14.90 -13.30
N THR A 79 33.83 -15.75 -13.69
CA THR A 79 35.11 -15.96 -13.01
C THR A 79 36.00 -14.73 -13.17
N LEU A 80 36.31 -14.05 -12.06
CA LEU A 80 37.41 -13.07 -12.01
C LEU A 80 38.65 -13.77 -11.45
N THR A 81 39.58 -14.10 -12.34
CA THR A 81 40.95 -14.49 -11.98
C THR A 81 41.77 -13.25 -11.66
N GLY A 82 42.54 -13.32 -10.58
CA GLY A 82 43.39 -12.23 -10.12
C GLY A 82 44.56 -11.96 -11.06
N GLY A 83 44.85 -10.68 -11.27
CA GLY A 83 46.05 -10.17 -11.92
C GLY A 83 46.37 -8.77 -11.41
N ARG A 84 47.54 -8.63 -10.77
CA ARG A 84 48.09 -7.36 -10.29
C ARG A 84 48.42 -6.44 -11.47
N GLY A 85 48.10 -5.14 -11.36
CA GLY A 85 48.61 -4.12 -12.28
C GLY A 85 47.98 -2.75 -12.06
N PHE A 86 48.71 -1.87 -11.35
CA PHE A 86 48.46 -0.43 -11.32
C PHE A 86 48.67 0.15 -12.73
N GLY A 87 47.72 0.92 -13.25
CA GLY A 87 47.86 1.66 -14.50
C GLY A 87 46.64 2.51 -14.81
N ALA A 88 46.82 3.83 -14.78
CA ALA A 88 45.81 4.83 -15.09
C ALA A 88 45.28 4.71 -16.53
N ALA A 89 43.98 4.92 -16.73
CA ALA A 89 43.43 5.27 -18.03
C ALA A 89 42.23 6.23 -17.86
N VAL A 90 42.47 7.46 -18.33
CA VAL A 90 41.50 8.54 -18.49
C VAL A 90 40.90 8.45 -19.91
N ALA A 91 39.67 8.96 -20.04
CA ALA A 91 38.96 9.36 -21.26
C ALA A 91 38.20 8.28 -22.07
N GLY A 92 36.91 8.58 -22.28
CA GLY A 92 36.05 7.88 -23.25
C GLY A 92 34.57 8.23 -23.11
N LEU A 93 34.21 9.52 -22.98
CA LEU A 93 32.82 9.96 -23.06
C LEU A 93 32.43 10.06 -24.54
N THR A 94 31.86 9.01 -25.11
CA THR A 94 31.21 9.07 -26.43
C THR A 94 29.70 9.14 -26.25
N ALA A 95 29.13 10.26 -26.67
CA ALA A 95 27.70 10.48 -26.77
C ALA A 95 27.05 9.47 -27.74
N VAL A 96 25.95 8.86 -27.31
CA VAL A 96 25.01 8.14 -28.19
C VAL A 96 23.75 9.02 -28.32
N PRO A 97 23.35 9.43 -29.54
CA PRO A 97 22.16 10.23 -29.75
C PRO A 97 20.88 9.40 -29.64
N GLY A 98 19.77 10.10 -29.37
CA GLY A 98 18.52 9.53 -28.87
C GLY A 98 17.83 8.51 -29.76
N ALA A 99 17.25 7.51 -29.10
CA ALA A 99 15.87 7.06 -29.28
C ALA A 99 15.67 5.79 -28.44
N CYS A 100 15.22 5.97 -27.20
CA CYS A 100 14.38 5.02 -26.49
C CYS A 100 13.66 5.86 -25.44
N MET A 101 12.40 6.21 -25.70
CA MET A 101 11.47 6.47 -24.60
C MET A 101 11.44 5.17 -23.83
N ALA A 102 12.29 5.07 -22.80
CA ALA A 102 12.21 3.99 -21.86
C ALA A 102 10.79 4.06 -21.30
N GLU A 103 10.01 2.98 -21.49
CA GLU A 103 9.10 2.59 -20.44
C GLU A 103 9.93 2.68 -19.16
N THR A 104 9.68 3.72 -18.36
CA THR A 104 10.28 3.81 -17.05
C THR A 104 9.78 2.58 -16.34
N LEU A 105 10.62 1.56 -16.25
CA LEU A 105 10.48 0.50 -15.27
C LEU A 105 10.23 1.26 -13.96
N ASP A 106 8.97 1.31 -13.54
CA ASP A 106 8.56 1.89 -12.28
C ASP A 106 9.20 1.03 -11.21
N ALA A 107 10.45 1.33 -10.92
CA ALA A 107 11.23 0.59 -9.96
C ALA A 107 10.49 0.65 -8.62
N PRO A 108 10.44 -0.44 -7.84
CA PRO A 108 9.93 -0.35 -6.49
C PRO A 108 10.67 0.80 -5.79
N LEU A 109 9.90 1.68 -5.15
CA LEU A 109 10.38 2.89 -4.47
C LEU A 109 10.74 4.10 -5.37
N ASN A 110 10.27 4.15 -6.62
CA ASN A 110 10.47 5.30 -7.52
C ASN A 110 10.05 6.66 -6.91
N TYR A 111 9.13 6.64 -5.94
CA TYR A 111 8.64 7.82 -5.22
C TYR A 111 9.69 8.56 -4.38
N PHE A 112 10.87 7.98 -4.14
CA PHE A 112 11.98 8.72 -3.53
C PHE A 112 12.62 9.72 -4.49
N LEU A 113 12.59 9.45 -5.79
CA LEU A 113 13.24 10.27 -6.81
C LEU A 113 12.24 11.09 -7.61
N HIS A 114 11.00 10.61 -7.69
CA HIS A 114 9.95 11.20 -8.51
C HIS A 114 8.68 11.44 -7.71
N SER A 115 8.06 12.60 -7.94
CA SER A 115 6.74 12.93 -7.44
C SER A 115 5.97 13.63 -8.55
N TYR A 116 4.69 13.30 -8.68
CA TYR A 116 3.82 13.80 -9.75
C TYR A 116 2.54 14.40 -9.20
N GLY A 117 2.54 14.82 -7.94
CA GLY A 117 1.40 15.48 -7.33
C GLY A 117 1.82 16.44 -6.21
N PRO A 118 0.98 17.44 -5.92
CA PRO A 118 1.28 18.49 -4.93
C PRO A 118 1.33 17.96 -3.49
N ALA A 119 0.76 16.78 -3.21
CA ALA A 119 0.90 16.12 -1.90
C ALA A 119 2.22 15.34 -1.77
N ALA A 120 2.65 14.63 -2.81
CA ALA A 120 3.89 13.84 -2.78
C ALA A 120 5.15 14.71 -2.84
N ARG A 121 5.14 15.80 -3.61
CA ARG A 121 6.33 16.64 -3.85
C ARG A 121 6.97 17.23 -2.59
N PRO A 122 6.24 17.92 -1.69
CA PRO A 122 6.83 18.43 -0.44
C PRO A 122 7.29 17.29 0.48
N THR A 123 6.59 16.16 0.47
CA THR A 123 6.96 14.96 1.23
C THR A 123 8.29 14.37 0.74
N MET A 124 8.53 14.35 -0.56
CA MET A 124 9.78 13.89 -1.17
C MET A 124 10.97 14.76 -0.73
N TYR A 125 10.83 16.09 -0.79
CA TYR A 125 11.89 17.00 -0.33
C TYR A 125 12.16 16.87 1.17
N LEU A 126 11.11 16.76 1.99
CA LEU A 126 11.26 16.48 3.43
C LEU A 126 12.04 15.18 3.68
N GLY A 127 11.74 14.13 2.90
CA GLY A 127 12.46 12.86 2.95
C GLY A 127 13.96 13.03 2.69
N TRP A 128 14.33 13.75 1.63
CA TRP A 128 15.75 13.99 1.32
C TRP A 128 16.47 14.87 2.34
N VAL A 129 15.80 15.87 2.91
CA VAL A 129 16.35 16.66 4.02
C VAL A 129 16.64 15.76 5.22
N LEU A 130 15.70 14.88 5.58
CA LEU A 130 15.89 13.94 6.69
C LEU A 130 17.02 12.95 6.41
N VAL A 131 17.11 12.40 5.19
CA VAL A 131 18.22 11.54 4.77
C VAL A 131 19.56 12.28 4.89
N GLY A 132 19.64 13.53 4.44
CA GLY A 132 20.84 14.35 4.55
C GLY A 132 21.28 14.58 5.99
N VAL A 133 20.33 14.89 6.88
CA VAL A 133 20.62 15.06 8.33
C VAL A 133 21.08 13.75 8.95
N CYS A 134 20.39 12.63 8.69
CA CYS A 134 20.79 11.32 9.17
C CYS A 134 22.19 10.93 8.68
N ALA A 135 22.48 11.13 7.40
CA ALA A 135 23.80 10.85 6.82
C ALA A 135 24.90 11.71 7.46
N ALA A 136 24.63 13.00 7.71
CA ALA A 136 25.57 13.89 8.39
C ALA A 136 25.86 13.42 9.83
N VAL A 137 24.83 13.03 10.59
CA VAL A 137 25.01 12.51 11.96
C VAL A 137 25.82 11.21 11.95
N CYS A 138 25.47 10.26 11.07
CA CYS A 138 26.23 9.02 10.91
C CYS A 138 27.69 9.28 10.54
N PHE A 139 27.94 10.23 9.63
CA PHE A 139 29.28 10.62 9.21
C PHE A 139 30.09 11.23 10.37
N ILE A 140 29.51 12.16 11.14
CA ILE A 140 30.16 12.76 12.30
C ILE A 140 30.52 11.69 13.34
N ILE A 141 29.58 10.80 13.68
CA ILE A 141 29.82 9.70 14.63
C ILE A 141 30.94 8.79 14.11
N ALA A 142 30.91 8.41 12.82
CA ALA A 142 31.94 7.57 12.22
C ALA A 142 33.32 8.22 12.29
N VAL A 143 33.44 9.51 11.96
CA VAL A 143 34.72 10.26 12.05
C VAL A 143 35.22 10.31 13.49
N LEU A 144 34.36 10.64 14.45
CA LEU A 144 34.73 10.69 15.87
C LEU A 144 35.20 9.32 16.39
N LEU A 145 34.51 8.23 16.00
CA LEU A 145 34.92 6.87 16.34
C LEU A 145 36.27 6.49 15.72
N ILE A 146 36.48 6.81 14.43
CA ILE A 146 37.75 6.56 13.75
C ILE A 146 38.89 7.34 14.44
N MET A 147 38.66 8.60 14.79
CA MET A 147 39.62 9.42 15.54
C MET A 147 39.91 8.81 16.92
N ALA A 148 38.88 8.38 17.65
CA ALA A 148 39.02 7.78 18.96
C ALA A 148 39.79 6.46 18.94
N VAL A 149 39.58 5.62 17.91
CA VAL A 149 40.29 4.35 17.73
C VAL A 149 41.74 4.57 17.28
N ARG A 150 41.99 5.55 16.40
CA ARG A 150 43.35 5.86 15.92
C ARG A 150 44.20 6.63 16.92
N ARG A 151 43.58 7.31 17.89
CA ARG A 151 44.29 8.03 18.95
C ARG A 151 45.00 7.02 19.85
N LYS A 152 46.34 6.96 19.75
CA LYS A 152 47.18 6.18 20.68
C LYS A 152 46.91 6.66 22.10
N ARG A 153 46.36 5.79 22.95
CA ARG A 153 46.12 6.09 24.36
C ARG A 153 47.43 5.86 25.14
N PRO A 154 47.91 6.84 25.94
CA PRO A 154 48.88 6.55 26.99
C PRO A 154 48.31 5.47 27.92
N ALA A 155 49.16 4.67 28.55
CA ALA A 155 48.71 3.73 29.59
C ALA A 155 47.99 4.52 30.69
N ALA A 156 46.69 4.30 30.84
CA ALA A 156 45.88 4.97 31.84
C ALA A 156 46.11 4.31 33.21
N ASP A 157 46.39 5.11 34.24
CA ASP A 157 46.44 4.64 35.63
C ASP A 157 45.04 4.14 36.04
N PRO A 158 44.87 2.85 36.39
CA PRO A 158 43.57 2.29 36.79
C PRO A 158 42.95 2.97 38.03
N ARG A 159 43.74 3.74 38.79
CA ARG A 159 43.30 4.47 40.01
C ARG A 159 42.95 5.93 39.76
N ALA A 160 43.21 6.45 38.56
CA ALA A 160 42.83 7.81 38.19
C ALA A 160 41.35 7.86 37.83
N ILE A 161 40.50 8.26 38.78
CA ILE A 161 39.13 8.68 38.49
C ILE A 161 39.25 10.02 37.74
N GLY A 162 38.89 10.04 36.46
CA GLY A 162 38.99 11.24 35.62
C GLY A 162 38.27 12.43 36.25
N ARG A 163 38.82 13.66 36.07
CA ARG A 163 38.24 14.90 36.59
C ARG A 163 36.78 15.03 36.14
N GLU A 164 35.85 15.04 37.09
CA GLU A 164 34.44 15.35 36.85
C GLU A 164 34.35 16.72 36.14
N GLY A 165 33.99 16.73 34.85
CA GLY A 165 33.80 17.95 34.07
C GLY A 165 34.44 17.98 32.67
N GLU A 166 35.44 17.15 32.36
CA GLU A 166 36.23 17.22 31.10
C GLU A 166 35.51 16.75 29.81
N GLY A 167 34.18 16.62 29.84
CA GLY A 167 33.36 16.36 28.65
C GLY A 167 31.96 16.97 28.71
N LEU A 168 31.64 17.67 29.80
CA LEU A 168 30.30 18.19 30.04
C LEU A 168 29.96 19.35 29.10
N GLU A 169 30.95 20.19 28.77
CA GLU A 169 30.81 21.25 27.78
C GLU A 169 30.46 20.70 26.38
N TRP A 170 31.18 19.65 25.93
CA TRP A 170 30.90 18.98 24.65
C TRP A 170 29.51 18.31 24.64
N LEU A 171 29.08 17.77 25.78
CA LEU A 171 27.74 17.23 25.92
C LEU A 171 26.69 18.33 25.71
N TYR A 172 26.82 19.47 26.38
CA TYR A 172 25.87 20.58 26.22
C TYR A 172 25.86 21.14 24.79
N ILE A 173 27.02 21.28 24.14
CA ILE A 173 27.10 21.70 22.74
C ILE A 173 26.37 20.70 21.83
N GLY A 174 26.66 19.41 21.97
CA GLY A 174 26.04 18.35 21.17
C GLY A 174 24.53 18.29 21.35
N THR A 175 24.06 18.35 22.60
CA THR A 175 22.63 18.40 22.94
C THR A 175 21.98 19.68 22.41
N GLY A 176 22.63 20.84 22.53
CA GLY A 176 22.13 22.11 22.01
C GLY A 176 21.94 22.11 20.50
N ILE A 177 22.97 21.69 19.76
CA ILE A 177 22.92 21.58 18.29
C ILE A 177 21.82 20.59 17.87
N SER A 178 21.77 19.40 18.49
CA SER A 178 20.78 18.38 18.17
C SER A 178 19.36 18.88 18.43
N THR A 179 19.14 19.57 19.56
CA THR A 179 17.84 20.13 19.92
C THR A 179 17.37 21.16 18.89
N LEU A 180 18.25 22.08 18.48
CA LEU A 180 17.91 23.09 17.47
C LEU A 180 17.57 22.46 16.11
N VAL A 181 18.36 21.47 15.67
CA VAL A 181 18.09 20.75 14.40
C VAL A 181 16.76 20.01 14.47
N LEU A 182 16.47 19.30 15.57
CA LEU A 182 15.21 18.58 15.74
C LEU A 182 14.00 19.53 15.79
N ILE A 183 14.10 20.67 16.47
CA ILE A 183 13.05 21.70 16.47
C ILE A 183 12.79 22.19 15.04
N GLY A 184 13.84 22.50 14.28
CA GLY A 184 13.70 22.92 12.88
C GLY A 184 13.01 21.86 12.01
N LEU A 185 13.38 20.58 12.18
CA LEU A 185 12.75 19.46 11.46
C LEU A 185 11.28 19.26 11.84
N VAL A 186 10.92 19.42 13.12
CA VAL A 186 9.52 19.36 13.56
C VAL A 186 8.70 20.48 12.92
N VAL A 187 9.19 21.72 12.92
CA VAL A 187 8.52 22.85 12.29
C VAL A 187 8.32 22.58 10.79
N TYR A 188 9.37 22.13 10.10
CA TYR A 188 9.28 21.82 8.67
C TYR A 188 8.29 20.67 8.38
N SER A 189 8.30 19.61 9.20
CA SER A 189 7.36 18.50 9.10
C SER A 189 5.90 18.96 9.26
N LEU A 190 5.61 19.84 10.22
CA LEU A 190 4.27 20.40 10.42
C LEU A 190 3.81 21.27 9.24
N MET A 191 4.71 22.05 8.63
CA MET A 191 4.41 22.82 7.42
C MET A 191 4.03 21.89 6.25
N VAL A 192 4.80 20.82 6.05
CA VAL A 192 4.52 19.80 5.03
C VAL A 192 3.20 19.08 5.33
N LEU A 193 2.94 18.72 6.58
CA LEU A 193 1.68 18.09 6.99
C LEU A 193 0.47 18.97 6.66
N ASN A 194 0.53 20.27 6.94
CA ASN A 194 -0.55 21.20 6.60
C ASN A 194 -0.76 21.32 5.07
N ALA A 195 0.32 21.31 4.28
CA ALA A 195 0.24 21.33 2.82
C ALA A 195 -0.37 20.03 2.25
N VAL A 196 -0.08 18.88 2.85
CA VAL A 196 -0.65 17.58 2.43
C VAL A 196 -2.09 17.41 2.92
N ALA A 197 -2.47 18.00 4.04
CA ALA A 197 -3.81 17.86 4.60
C ALA A 197 -4.89 18.65 3.82
N LYS A 198 -4.51 19.74 3.13
CA LYS A 198 -5.44 20.64 2.44
C LYS A 198 -5.18 20.62 0.94
N PRO A 199 -6.18 20.28 0.09
CA PRO A 199 -6.00 20.39 -1.36
C PRO A 199 -5.84 21.87 -1.76
N PRO A 200 -5.13 22.17 -2.87
CA PRO A 200 -4.96 23.53 -3.37
C PRO A 200 -6.28 24.21 -3.74
N GLU A 201 -7.22 23.42 -4.26
CA GLU A 201 -8.53 23.87 -4.75
C GLU A 201 -9.63 22.90 -4.29
N ALA A 202 -10.89 23.29 -4.51
CA ALA A 202 -12.02 22.43 -4.21
C ALA A 202 -11.99 21.16 -5.11
N PRO A 203 -12.20 19.96 -4.56
CA PRO A 203 -12.18 18.74 -5.35
C PRO A 203 -13.25 18.74 -6.45
N THR A 204 -12.85 18.42 -7.68
CA THR A 204 -13.76 18.39 -8.84
C THR A 204 -14.47 17.04 -8.97
N VAL A 205 -13.78 15.96 -8.56
CA VAL A 205 -14.33 14.60 -8.55
C VAL A 205 -14.31 14.08 -7.12
N THR A 206 -15.40 13.44 -6.71
CA THR A 206 -15.48 12.70 -5.46
C THR A 206 -15.71 11.24 -5.76
N LEU A 207 -14.93 10.38 -5.12
CA LEU A 207 -15.04 8.93 -5.27
C LEU A 207 -14.97 8.24 -3.91
N THR A 208 -15.76 7.18 -3.76
CA THR A 208 -15.70 6.28 -2.61
C THR A 208 -14.96 5.02 -3.01
N VAL A 209 -13.83 4.75 -2.35
CA VAL A 209 -13.07 3.51 -2.51
C VAL A 209 -13.34 2.62 -1.31
N THR A 210 -13.73 1.37 -1.56
CA THR A 210 -13.91 0.34 -0.53
C THR A 210 -12.91 -0.78 -0.72
N GLY A 211 -12.12 -1.07 0.32
CA GLY A 211 -11.23 -2.21 0.36
C GLY A 211 -11.98 -3.49 0.73
N TYR A 212 -11.72 -4.56 0.00
CA TYR A 212 -12.17 -5.93 0.24
C TYR A 212 -10.98 -6.87 0.18
N ASP A 213 -11.07 -8.07 0.75
CA ASP A 213 -10.11 -9.16 0.55
C ASP A 213 -10.19 -9.71 -0.90
N TRP A 214 -9.23 -9.55 -1.81
CA TRP A 214 -8.15 -8.54 -1.88
C TRP A 214 -8.33 -7.80 -3.20
N TRP A 215 -9.22 -6.81 -3.21
CA TRP A 215 -9.53 -5.97 -4.37
C TRP A 215 -10.17 -4.65 -3.92
N TRP A 216 -10.24 -3.69 -4.84
CA TRP A 216 -10.72 -2.34 -4.59
C TRP A 216 -11.99 -2.08 -5.36
N LYS A 217 -13.09 -1.80 -4.66
CA LYS A 217 -14.31 -1.26 -5.28
C LYS A 217 -14.19 0.25 -5.37
N VAL A 218 -14.44 0.81 -6.55
CA VAL A 218 -14.34 2.25 -6.79
C VAL A 218 -15.71 2.74 -7.25
N GLU A 219 -16.32 3.63 -6.47
CA GLU A 219 -17.62 4.24 -6.77
C GLU A 219 -17.42 5.72 -7.07
N TYR A 220 -17.79 6.14 -8.28
CA TYR A 220 -17.77 7.55 -8.65
C TYR A 220 -19.06 8.21 -8.20
N GLU A 221 -18.94 9.19 -7.31
CA GLU A 221 -20.10 9.88 -6.76
C GLU A 221 -20.59 10.95 -7.72
N HIS A 222 -21.90 11.16 -7.70
CA HIS A 222 -22.57 12.22 -8.42
C HIS A 222 -23.82 12.64 -7.64
N SER A 223 -24.21 13.91 -7.79
CA SER A 223 -25.41 14.46 -7.16
C SER A 223 -26.67 13.74 -7.64
N ASP A 224 -26.76 13.52 -8.95
CA ASP A 224 -27.74 12.64 -9.59
C ASP A 224 -27.33 11.15 -9.42
N PRO A 225 -28.13 10.32 -8.69
CA PRO A 225 -27.87 8.90 -8.52
C PRO A 225 -27.78 8.11 -9.82
N ALA A 226 -28.46 8.53 -10.89
CA ALA A 226 -28.44 7.84 -12.18
C ALA A 226 -27.07 7.95 -12.89
N GLN A 227 -26.25 8.92 -12.48
CA GLN A 227 -24.92 9.16 -13.04
C GLN A 227 -23.78 8.55 -12.22
N ARG A 228 -24.11 7.88 -11.11
CA ARG A 228 -23.16 7.11 -10.32
C ARG A 228 -22.85 5.80 -11.01
N PHE A 229 -21.61 5.36 -10.93
CA PHE A 229 -21.19 4.08 -11.48
C PHE A 229 -20.06 3.49 -10.64
N ILE A 230 -19.92 2.17 -10.75
CA ILE A 230 -18.92 1.39 -10.01
C ILE A 230 -17.95 0.77 -11.01
N THR A 231 -16.67 0.88 -10.68
CA THR A 231 -15.55 0.17 -11.30
C THR A 231 -14.79 -0.61 -10.23
N ALA A 232 -13.69 -1.26 -10.62
CA ALA A 232 -12.86 -2.00 -9.68
C ALA A 232 -11.38 -1.92 -10.05
N ASN A 233 -10.51 -1.81 -9.05
CA ASN A 233 -9.04 -1.83 -9.15
C ASN A 233 -8.37 -0.79 -10.06
N GLU A 234 -9.14 0.07 -10.72
CA GLU A 234 -8.64 1.11 -11.61
C GLU A 234 -9.42 2.40 -11.31
N VAL A 235 -8.67 3.48 -11.07
CA VAL A 235 -9.20 4.81 -10.74
C VAL A 235 -8.75 5.78 -11.82
N HIS A 236 -9.67 6.36 -12.57
CA HIS A 236 -9.38 7.41 -13.54
C HIS A 236 -9.62 8.77 -12.90
N ILE A 237 -8.73 9.72 -13.16
CA ILE A 237 -8.81 11.09 -12.63
C ILE A 237 -8.42 12.10 -13.72
N PRO A 238 -8.98 13.32 -13.70
CA PRO A 238 -8.49 14.40 -14.53
C PRO A 238 -7.15 14.94 -14.03
N VAL A 239 -6.22 15.20 -14.95
CA VAL A 239 -4.93 15.83 -14.67
C VAL A 239 -5.12 17.26 -14.15
N GLY A 240 -4.28 17.65 -13.20
CA GLY A 240 -4.23 19.02 -12.66
C GLY A 240 -5.36 19.38 -11.71
N GLN A 241 -6.25 18.44 -11.36
CA GLN A 241 -7.39 18.70 -10.49
C GLN A 241 -7.36 17.84 -9.22
N PRO A 242 -7.69 18.40 -8.04
CA PRO A 242 -7.85 17.62 -6.82
C PRO A 242 -9.05 16.67 -6.91
N VAL A 243 -8.84 15.43 -6.50
CA VAL A 243 -9.87 14.39 -6.38
C VAL A 243 -10.01 13.97 -4.93
N LEU A 244 -11.23 14.07 -4.40
CA LEU A 244 -11.56 13.63 -3.05
C LEU A 244 -11.84 12.12 -3.05
N ILE A 245 -11.12 11.40 -2.20
CA ILE A 245 -11.26 9.96 -2.01
C ILE A 245 -11.82 9.71 -0.60
N LYS A 246 -13.05 9.25 -0.53
CA LYS A 246 -13.64 8.68 0.68
C LYS A 246 -13.25 7.21 0.77
N LEU A 247 -12.74 6.81 1.92
CA LEU A 247 -12.11 5.52 2.14
C LEU A 247 -12.91 4.70 3.14
N LYS A 248 -13.36 3.52 2.72
CA LYS A 248 -14.10 2.54 3.53
C LYS A 248 -13.40 1.18 3.50
N SER A 249 -13.60 0.38 4.53
CA SER A 249 -13.30 -1.05 4.47
C SER A 249 -14.56 -1.88 4.68
N ALA A 250 -14.69 -2.97 3.93
CA ALA A 250 -15.77 -3.94 4.07
C ALA A 250 -15.43 -5.11 5.00
N ASP A 251 -14.16 -5.31 5.34
CA ASP A 251 -13.70 -6.47 6.11
C ASP A 251 -12.63 -6.11 7.15
N VAL A 252 -11.34 -6.04 6.77
CA VAL A 252 -10.20 -5.79 7.66
C VAL A 252 -9.58 -4.43 7.41
N ILE A 253 -8.55 -4.04 8.17
CA ILE A 253 -7.89 -2.77 7.93
C ILE A 253 -7.05 -2.86 6.65
N HIS A 254 -7.31 -1.95 5.70
CA HIS A 254 -6.48 -1.73 4.51
C HIS A 254 -5.82 -0.36 4.58
N ALA A 255 -4.94 -0.04 3.63
CA ALA A 255 -4.46 1.33 3.45
C ALA A 255 -4.30 1.67 1.97
N PHE A 256 -4.97 2.73 1.53
CA PHE A 256 -4.92 3.22 0.17
C PHE A 256 -3.69 4.10 -0.04
N TRP A 257 -2.78 3.68 -0.92
CA TRP A 257 -1.52 4.37 -1.17
C TRP A 257 -1.18 4.43 -2.65
N VAL A 258 -0.86 5.64 -3.13
CA VAL A 258 -0.37 5.90 -4.49
C VAL A 258 0.93 6.69 -4.32
N PRO A 259 2.08 6.02 -4.16
CA PRO A 259 3.28 6.62 -3.59
C PRO A 259 3.76 7.90 -4.27
N THR A 260 3.67 7.95 -5.60
CA THR A 260 4.14 9.07 -6.41
C THR A 260 3.17 10.26 -6.45
N LEU A 261 1.93 10.10 -5.99
CA LEU A 261 0.90 11.16 -5.95
C LEU A 261 0.62 11.66 -4.53
N ALA A 262 0.47 10.75 -3.56
CA ALA A 262 0.11 11.10 -2.19
C ALA A 262 0.48 10.01 -1.16
N GLY A 263 0.66 10.42 0.10
CA GLY A 263 0.89 9.51 1.22
C GLY A 263 -0.24 8.51 1.46
N LYS A 264 0.00 7.47 2.26
CA LYS A 264 -0.98 6.42 2.56
C LYS A 264 -2.03 6.87 3.57
N THR A 265 -3.27 6.38 3.43
CA THR A 265 -4.35 6.59 4.42
C THR A 265 -5.03 5.27 4.72
N GLN A 266 -5.21 4.96 6.01
CA GLN A 266 -5.84 3.72 6.44
C GLN A 266 -7.35 3.70 6.16
N MET A 267 -7.88 2.50 5.97
CA MET A 267 -9.29 2.22 5.72
C MET A 267 -9.72 1.25 6.80
N ILE A 268 -10.47 1.74 7.79
CA ILE A 268 -10.80 1.02 9.00
C ILE A 268 -12.28 0.64 8.94
N PRO A 269 -12.65 -0.64 9.15
CA PRO A 269 -14.05 -1.05 9.18
C PRO A 269 -14.87 -0.21 10.16
N GLY A 270 -16.05 0.24 9.73
CA GLY A 270 -16.92 1.10 10.53
C GLY A 270 -16.57 2.59 10.55
N LEU A 271 -15.41 3.00 9.99
CA LEU A 271 -15.02 4.40 9.86
C LEU A 271 -14.93 4.81 8.39
N MET A 272 -15.21 6.10 8.13
CA MET A 272 -14.97 6.71 6.83
C MET A 272 -13.82 7.69 6.95
N ASN A 273 -12.66 7.30 6.43
CA ASN A 273 -11.55 8.23 6.26
C ASN A 273 -11.68 8.97 4.93
N GLN A 274 -10.94 10.05 4.79
CA GLN A 274 -10.85 10.77 3.53
C GLN A 274 -9.42 11.20 3.27
N LYS A 275 -9.08 11.30 2.00
CA LYS A 275 -7.85 11.93 1.51
C LYS A 275 -8.16 12.60 0.19
N TRP A 276 -7.21 13.38 -0.32
CA TRP A 276 -7.25 13.84 -1.69
C TRP A 276 -6.01 13.35 -2.44
N ILE A 277 -6.12 13.25 -3.76
CA ILE A 277 -5.00 13.01 -4.66
C ILE A 277 -5.12 13.98 -5.85
N GLN A 278 -3.99 14.24 -6.51
CA GLN A 278 -3.92 14.96 -7.78
C GLN A 278 -2.70 14.44 -8.53
N ALA A 279 -2.83 14.31 -9.85
CA ALA A 279 -1.72 14.07 -10.75
C ALA A 279 -1.46 15.34 -11.57
N ASP A 280 -0.22 15.81 -11.60
CA ASP A 280 0.21 17.02 -12.31
C ASP A 280 0.55 16.76 -13.78
N ALA A 281 0.63 15.49 -14.19
CA ALA A 281 0.89 15.07 -15.56
C ALA A 281 -0.02 13.88 -15.94
N PRO A 282 -0.33 13.70 -17.24
CA PRO A 282 -0.97 12.48 -17.70
C PRO A 282 -0.09 11.26 -17.47
N GLY A 283 -0.69 10.11 -17.15
CA GLY A 283 0.05 8.88 -16.95
C GLY A 283 -0.69 7.83 -16.13
N THR A 284 -0.05 6.68 -15.94
CA THR A 284 -0.55 5.61 -15.07
C THR A 284 0.34 5.55 -13.83
N TYR A 285 -0.29 5.59 -12.66
CA TYR A 285 0.38 5.58 -11.36
C TYR A 285 -0.01 4.33 -10.59
N THR A 286 0.98 3.56 -10.15
CA THR A 286 0.74 2.34 -9.39
C THR A 286 0.29 2.66 -7.97
N GLY A 287 -0.81 2.01 -7.54
CA GLY A 287 -1.31 2.00 -6.18
C GLY A 287 -1.19 0.61 -5.55
N GLN A 288 -1.01 0.58 -4.22
CA GLN A 288 -0.84 -0.65 -3.45
C GLN A 288 -1.55 -0.57 -2.10
N CYS A 289 -1.95 -1.74 -1.58
CA CYS A 289 -2.36 -1.85 -0.18
C CYS A 289 -1.12 -1.69 0.72
N ALA A 290 -1.13 -0.69 1.59
CA ALA A 290 0.01 -0.38 2.48
C ALA A 290 -0.22 -0.80 3.95
N GLN A 291 -1.16 -1.71 4.18
CA GLN A 291 -1.48 -2.28 5.49
C GLN A 291 -1.72 -3.77 5.32
N TYR A 292 -1.01 -4.60 6.10
CA TYR A 292 -1.19 -6.04 6.03
C TYR A 292 -2.66 -6.43 6.28
N CYS A 293 -3.26 -7.11 5.30
CA CYS A 293 -4.69 -7.45 5.27
C CYS A 293 -4.94 -8.95 4.98
N GLY A 294 -3.93 -9.80 5.17
CA GLY A 294 -4.05 -11.25 4.98
C GLY A 294 -3.21 -11.82 3.83
N ALA A 295 -3.50 -13.07 3.44
CA ALA A 295 -2.64 -13.84 2.53
C ALA A 295 -2.42 -13.18 1.15
N GLY A 296 -3.45 -12.58 0.56
CA GLY A 296 -3.33 -11.87 -0.71
C GLY A 296 -2.93 -10.40 -0.60
N HIS A 297 -2.43 -9.95 0.56
CA HIS A 297 -2.02 -8.56 0.79
C HIS A 297 -1.08 -8.02 -0.29
N ALA A 298 -0.04 -8.78 -0.65
CA ALA A 298 0.93 -8.38 -1.66
C ALA A 298 0.35 -8.33 -3.09
N HIS A 299 -0.81 -8.97 -3.33
CA HIS A 299 -1.48 -9.02 -4.63
C HIS A 299 -2.71 -8.09 -4.65
N MET A 300 -2.72 -7.05 -3.82
CA MET A 300 -3.81 -6.09 -3.68
C MET A 300 -3.43 -4.71 -4.27
N GLY A 301 -3.07 -4.71 -5.56
CA GLY A 301 -2.73 -3.50 -6.30
C GLY A 301 -3.93 -2.83 -6.97
N PHE A 302 -3.71 -1.62 -7.44
CA PHE A 302 -4.61 -0.87 -8.31
C PHE A 302 -3.82 0.12 -9.16
N GLU A 303 -4.43 0.66 -10.21
CA GLU A 303 -3.83 1.73 -11.02
C GLU A 303 -4.65 3.01 -10.88
N VAL A 304 -3.98 4.16 -10.83
CA VAL A 304 -4.58 5.48 -11.04
C VAL A 304 -4.19 5.97 -12.42
N ILE A 305 -5.15 6.19 -13.29
CA ILE A 305 -4.96 6.68 -14.67
C ILE A 305 -5.32 8.16 -14.66
N ALA A 306 -4.32 9.02 -14.86
CA ALA A 306 -4.53 10.46 -15.00
C ALA A 306 -4.61 10.83 -16.48
N GLU A 307 -5.71 11.44 -16.87
CA GLU A 307 -6.03 11.78 -18.25
C GLU A 307 -6.39 13.26 -18.37
N ASP A 308 -6.24 13.83 -19.58
CA ASP A 308 -6.81 15.13 -19.85
C ASP A 308 -8.32 15.13 -19.62
N ILE A 309 -8.87 16.26 -19.18
CA ILE A 309 -10.27 16.37 -18.78
C ILE A 309 -11.25 15.84 -19.84
N GLN A 310 -10.97 16.05 -21.13
CA GLN A 310 -11.84 15.60 -22.22
C GLN A 310 -11.86 14.06 -22.34
N GLU A 311 -10.71 13.40 -22.22
CA GLU A 311 -10.66 11.93 -22.27
C GLU A 311 -11.22 11.31 -21.00
N PHE A 312 -10.96 11.90 -19.82
CA PHE A 312 -11.59 11.48 -18.56
C PHE A 312 -13.12 11.54 -18.65
N GLU A 313 -13.66 12.65 -19.16
CA GLU A 313 -15.11 12.84 -19.32
C GLU A 313 -15.72 11.82 -20.30
N LYS A 314 -15.06 11.57 -21.42
CA LYS A 314 -15.46 10.56 -22.41
C LYS A 314 -15.40 9.14 -21.84
N TRP A 315 -14.34 8.81 -21.09
CA TRP A 315 -14.22 7.54 -20.38
C TRP A 315 -15.36 7.40 -19.37
N ARG A 316 -15.62 8.43 -18.56
CA ARG A 316 -16.67 8.47 -17.54
C ARG A 316 -18.05 8.24 -18.14
N ASP A 317 -18.35 8.91 -19.24
CA ASP A 317 -19.63 8.77 -19.94
C ASP A 317 -19.81 7.39 -20.59
N THR A 318 -18.70 6.74 -20.97
CA THR A 318 -18.70 5.34 -21.42
C THR A 318 -19.01 4.41 -20.25
N GLN A 319 -18.32 4.57 -19.12
CA GLN A 319 -18.49 3.73 -17.92
C GLN A 319 -19.89 3.81 -17.30
N ARG A 320 -20.60 4.93 -17.48
CA ARG A 320 -21.99 5.09 -17.01
C ARG A 320 -22.98 4.23 -17.79
N ARG A 321 -22.64 3.83 -19.02
CA ARG A 321 -23.55 3.06 -19.87
C ARG A 321 -23.62 1.61 -19.39
N PRO A 322 -24.70 0.89 -19.73
CA PRO A 322 -24.69 -0.57 -19.69
C PRO A 322 -23.57 -1.12 -20.57
N ALA A 323 -23.17 -2.37 -20.36
CA ALA A 323 -22.21 -3.05 -21.22
C ALA A 323 -22.72 -2.99 -22.67
N SER A 324 -21.83 -2.70 -23.62
CA SER A 324 -22.16 -2.67 -25.06
C SER A 324 -22.34 -4.09 -25.60
N LEU A 325 -23.28 -4.82 -25.03
CA LEU A 325 -23.79 -6.05 -25.59
C LEU A 325 -24.55 -5.63 -26.86
N LEU A 326 -23.89 -5.73 -28.00
CA LEU A 326 -24.55 -5.68 -29.31
C LEU A 326 -25.86 -6.51 -29.25
N PRO A 327 -26.84 -6.28 -30.14
CA PRO A 327 -28.08 -7.08 -30.21
C PRO A 327 -27.86 -8.61 -30.38
N SER A 328 -26.61 -9.08 -30.43
CA SER A 328 -26.14 -10.46 -30.51
C SER A 328 -26.04 -11.23 -29.19
N VAL A 329 -26.20 -10.63 -28.00
CA VAL A 329 -26.32 -11.43 -26.77
C VAL A 329 -27.78 -11.80 -26.56
N SER A 330 -28.23 -12.77 -27.35
CA SER A 330 -29.50 -13.44 -27.05
C SER A 330 -29.34 -14.24 -25.76
N ASN A 331 -30.45 -14.56 -25.09
CA ASN A 331 -30.45 -15.55 -24.01
C ASN A 331 -29.92 -16.93 -24.45
N GLU A 332 -29.56 -17.11 -25.73
CA GLU A 332 -29.04 -18.33 -26.31
C GLU A 332 -27.51 -18.37 -26.41
N ASP A 333 -26.79 -17.24 -26.21
CA ASP A 333 -25.32 -17.22 -26.17
C ASP A 333 -24.82 -18.18 -25.06
N PRO A 334 -24.09 -19.27 -25.40
CA PRO A 334 -23.64 -20.25 -24.42
C PRO A 334 -22.74 -19.64 -23.34
N GLY A 335 -21.92 -18.64 -23.69
CA GLY A 335 -21.05 -17.94 -22.76
C GLY A 335 -21.83 -17.08 -21.77
N TYR A 336 -22.90 -16.42 -22.23
CA TYR A 336 -23.80 -15.68 -21.35
C TYR A 336 -24.56 -16.60 -20.38
N LYS A 337 -25.08 -17.74 -20.85
CA LYS A 337 -25.74 -18.73 -19.98
C LYS A 337 -24.78 -19.23 -18.89
N LEU A 338 -23.58 -19.63 -19.30
CA LEU A 338 -22.55 -20.08 -18.36
C LEU A 338 -22.16 -18.99 -17.35
N PHE A 339 -22.02 -17.75 -17.79
CA PHE A 339 -21.79 -16.61 -16.90
C PHE A 339 -22.93 -16.43 -15.88
N MET A 340 -24.18 -16.53 -16.32
CA MET A 340 -25.33 -16.42 -15.44
C MET A 340 -25.37 -17.54 -14.40
N ASP A 341 -25.00 -18.75 -14.78
CA ASP A 341 -25.00 -19.92 -13.89
C ASP A 341 -23.84 -19.92 -12.89
N ARG A 342 -22.66 -19.42 -13.28
CA ARG A 342 -21.42 -19.58 -12.50
C ARG A 342 -20.88 -18.28 -11.89
N CYS A 343 -21.17 -17.13 -12.49
CA CYS A 343 -20.48 -15.87 -12.17
C CYS A 343 -21.43 -14.77 -11.66
N ALA A 344 -22.66 -14.73 -12.16
CA ALA A 344 -23.61 -13.63 -11.92
C ALA A 344 -24.06 -13.47 -10.46
N GLY A 345 -23.91 -14.51 -9.63
CA GLY A 345 -24.15 -14.41 -8.19
C GLY A 345 -23.15 -13.50 -7.47
N CYS A 346 -21.92 -13.40 -7.97
CA CYS A 346 -20.86 -12.57 -7.39
C CYS A 346 -20.62 -11.28 -8.18
N HIS A 347 -20.72 -11.33 -9.50
CA HIS A 347 -20.38 -10.22 -10.39
C HIS A 347 -21.61 -9.55 -11.02
N ALA A 348 -21.58 -8.23 -11.11
CA ALA A 348 -22.58 -7.45 -11.83
C ALA A 348 -22.13 -7.15 -13.26
N ILE A 349 -23.08 -7.15 -14.20
CA ILE A 349 -22.94 -6.60 -15.56
C ILE A 349 -24.17 -5.73 -15.82
N ARG A 350 -24.00 -4.40 -15.85
CA ARG A 350 -25.10 -3.48 -16.12
C ARG A 350 -25.67 -3.73 -17.52
N GLY A 351 -26.99 -3.78 -17.63
CA GLY A 351 -27.70 -4.17 -18.85
C GLY A 351 -28.16 -5.63 -18.88
N THR A 352 -27.71 -6.46 -17.94
CA THR A 352 -28.12 -7.87 -17.82
C THR A 352 -28.89 -8.15 -16.53
N LYS A 353 -29.24 -9.42 -16.31
CA LYS A 353 -29.80 -9.91 -15.04
C LYS A 353 -28.74 -10.12 -13.94
N ALA A 354 -27.45 -10.03 -14.26
CA ALA A 354 -26.37 -10.20 -13.29
C ALA A 354 -26.24 -8.99 -12.36
N ARG A 355 -26.49 -9.21 -11.07
CA ARG A 355 -26.54 -8.17 -10.02
C ARG A 355 -25.65 -8.49 -8.82
N GLY A 356 -24.71 -9.42 -8.94
CA GLY A 356 -23.81 -9.80 -7.85
C GLY A 356 -22.97 -8.61 -7.34
N THR A 357 -22.79 -8.54 -6.03
CA THR A 357 -22.10 -7.41 -5.34
C THR A 357 -20.87 -7.83 -4.55
N HIS A 358 -20.58 -9.14 -4.50
CA HIS A 358 -19.45 -9.69 -3.74
C HIS A 358 -18.13 -9.63 -4.53
N GLY A 359 -18.20 -9.67 -5.85
CA GLY A 359 -17.07 -9.54 -6.75
C GLY A 359 -17.02 -8.16 -7.42
N PRO A 360 -15.90 -7.87 -8.12
CA PRO A 360 -15.77 -6.72 -9.00
C PRO A 360 -16.93 -6.62 -10.01
N ASP A 361 -17.40 -5.40 -10.27
CA ASP A 361 -18.25 -5.13 -11.44
C ASP A 361 -17.51 -5.59 -12.71
N LEU A 362 -18.18 -6.13 -13.72
CA LEU A 362 -17.55 -6.62 -14.96
C LEU A 362 -18.13 -5.93 -16.20
N THR A 363 -18.92 -4.86 -16.04
CA THR A 363 -19.67 -4.22 -17.13
C THR A 363 -18.78 -3.82 -18.31
N HIS A 364 -17.63 -3.21 -18.01
CA HIS A 364 -16.63 -2.79 -19.00
C HIS A 364 -15.31 -3.52 -18.73
N LEU A 365 -15.37 -4.85 -18.59
CA LEU A 365 -14.19 -5.68 -18.30
C LEU A 365 -13.09 -5.53 -19.36
N LYS A 366 -13.47 -5.42 -20.63
CA LYS A 366 -12.55 -5.31 -21.77
C LYS A 366 -11.74 -4.02 -21.73
N SER A 367 -12.32 -2.93 -21.26
CA SER A 367 -11.66 -1.62 -21.20
C SER A 367 -10.58 -1.55 -20.12
N ARG A 368 -10.46 -2.55 -19.24
CA ARG A 368 -9.45 -2.58 -18.17
C ARG A 368 -8.07 -2.87 -18.70
N ARG A 369 -7.06 -2.32 -18.02
CA ARG A 369 -5.65 -2.59 -18.29
C ARG A 369 -5.18 -3.85 -17.56
N ARG A 370 -5.69 -4.08 -16.35
CA ARG A 370 -5.24 -5.15 -15.46
C ARG A 370 -6.38 -6.00 -14.91
N LEU A 371 -6.03 -7.21 -14.53
CA LEU A 371 -6.89 -8.19 -13.86
C LEU A 371 -6.34 -8.53 -12.47
N ALA A 372 -7.18 -9.19 -11.66
CA ALA A 372 -6.80 -9.73 -10.35
C ALA A 372 -6.19 -8.70 -9.37
N ALA A 373 -6.69 -7.45 -9.39
CA ALA A 373 -6.16 -6.32 -8.61
C ALA A 373 -4.70 -5.99 -8.96
N GLY A 374 -4.44 -5.78 -10.27
CA GLY A 374 -3.15 -5.32 -10.78
C GLY A 374 -2.13 -6.42 -11.08
N LEU A 375 -2.41 -7.68 -10.74
CA LEU A 375 -1.44 -8.78 -10.84
C LEU A 375 -1.18 -9.22 -12.29
N LEU A 376 -2.22 -9.22 -13.13
CA LEU A 376 -2.14 -9.73 -14.51
C LEU A 376 -2.52 -8.62 -15.50
N THR A 377 -1.93 -8.62 -16.70
CA THR A 377 -2.42 -7.79 -17.81
C THR A 377 -3.75 -8.36 -18.32
N ASN A 378 -4.64 -7.48 -18.77
CA ASN A 378 -5.94 -7.90 -19.31
C ASN A 378 -5.81 -8.40 -20.75
N THR A 379 -5.40 -9.66 -20.91
CA THR A 379 -5.41 -10.39 -22.19
C THR A 379 -6.42 -11.53 -22.11
N PRO A 380 -6.94 -12.04 -23.24
CA PRO A 380 -7.86 -13.17 -23.24
C PRO A 380 -7.29 -14.40 -22.50
N ASP A 381 -6.01 -14.70 -22.69
CA ASP A 381 -5.34 -15.84 -22.06
C ASP A 381 -5.24 -15.65 -20.55
N HIS A 382 -4.74 -14.49 -20.08
CA HIS A 382 -4.63 -14.21 -18.65
C HIS A 382 -5.99 -14.13 -17.96
N LEU A 383 -7.04 -13.68 -18.66
CA LEU A 383 -8.40 -13.68 -18.14
C LEU A 383 -8.88 -15.10 -17.86
N MET A 384 -8.67 -16.01 -18.80
CA MET A 384 -9.08 -17.40 -18.61
C MET A 384 -8.20 -18.12 -17.58
N ASP A 385 -6.89 -17.90 -17.59
CA ASP A 385 -5.99 -18.43 -16.56
C ASP A 385 -6.40 -17.96 -15.16
N TRP A 386 -6.76 -16.69 -15.01
CA TRP A 386 -7.29 -16.17 -13.75
C TRP A 386 -8.59 -16.87 -13.34
N ILE A 387 -9.53 -17.08 -14.25
CA ILE A 387 -10.82 -17.72 -13.96
C ILE A 387 -10.63 -19.18 -13.52
N ILE A 388 -9.80 -19.93 -14.24
CA ILE A 388 -9.61 -21.37 -14.00
C ILE A 388 -8.68 -21.58 -12.80
N HIS A 389 -7.66 -20.75 -12.61
CA HIS A 389 -6.58 -20.94 -11.63
C HIS A 389 -6.49 -19.83 -10.58
N ALA A 390 -7.61 -19.17 -10.22
CA ALA A 390 -7.64 -18.03 -9.28
C ALA A 390 -6.84 -18.27 -7.98
N GLN A 391 -6.93 -19.47 -7.40
CA GLN A 391 -6.23 -19.81 -6.16
C GLN A 391 -4.71 -20.00 -6.31
N GLN A 392 -4.20 -20.24 -7.52
CA GLN A 392 -2.75 -20.30 -7.77
C GLN A 392 -2.15 -18.89 -7.81
N PHE A 393 -2.87 -17.95 -8.41
CA PHE A 393 -2.45 -16.54 -8.48
C PHE A 393 -2.65 -15.80 -7.15
N LYS A 394 -3.80 -16.02 -6.50
CA LYS A 394 -4.17 -15.37 -5.24
C LYS A 394 -4.74 -16.40 -4.25
N PRO A 395 -3.87 -17.18 -3.59
CA PRO A 395 -4.29 -18.16 -2.59
C PRO A 395 -5.13 -17.52 -1.49
N GLY A 396 -6.26 -18.15 -1.16
CA GLY A 396 -7.21 -17.67 -0.17
C GLY A 396 -8.14 -16.55 -0.67
N SER A 397 -8.08 -16.18 -1.95
CA SER A 397 -9.02 -15.20 -2.49
C SER A 397 -10.44 -15.76 -2.48
N ARG A 398 -11.45 -14.89 -2.36
CA ARG A 398 -12.85 -15.33 -2.27
C ARG A 398 -13.43 -15.81 -3.62
N MET A 399 -12.72 -15.61 -4.72
CA MET A 399 -13.06 -16.20 -6.00
C MET A 399 -12.43 -17.60 -6.10
N PRO A 400 -13.24 -18.68 -6.17
CA PRO A 400 -12.69 -20.02 -6.34
C PRO A 400 -12.12 -20.20 -7.75
N SER A 401 -11.20 -21.14 -7.89
CA SER A 401 -10.82 -21.68 -9.20
C SER A 401 -12.02 -22.35 -9.85
N ILE A 402 -12.38 -21.94 -11.08
CA ILE A 402 -13.55 -22.46 -11.79
C ILE A 402 -13.12 -23.58 -12.74
N SER A 403 -13.65 -24.79 -12.51
CA SER A 403 -13.46 -25.91 -13.45
C SER A 403 -14.39 -25.74 -14.65
N LEU A 404 -13.81 -25.65 -15.85
CA LEU A 404 -14.49 -25.48 -17.13
C LEU A 404 -13.93 -26.47 -18.14
N SER A 405 -14.79 -27.02 -18.99
CA SER A 405 -14.37 -27.71 -20.21
C SER A 405 -13.78 -26.73 -21.22
N GLU A 406 -13.10 -27.23 -22.25
CA GLU A 406 -12.53 -26.41 -23.33
C GLU A 406 -13.61 -25.60 -24.07
N ALA A 407 -14.75 -26.24 -24.36
CA ALA A 407 -15.89 -25.58 -25.00
C ALA A 407 -16.50 -24.48 -24.12
N GLU A 408 -16.65 -24.72 -22.82
CA GLU A 408 -17.13 -23.72 -21.86
C GLU A 408 -16.17 -22.54 -21.72
N SER A 409 -14.86 -22.83 -21.66
CA SER A 409 -13.81 -21.81 -21.56
C SER A 409 -13.83 -20.88 -22.78
N SER A 410 -13.91 -21.45 -23.99
CA SER A 410 -13.97 -20.68 -25.24
C SER A 410 -15.25 -19.83 -25.34
N ALA A 411 -16.40 -20.40 -24.96
CA ALA A 411 -17.67 -19.68 -24.94
C ALA A 411 -17.66 -18.51 -23.94
N LEU A 412 -17.15 -18.74 -22.72
CA LEU A 412 -17.05 -17.70 -21.70
C LEU A 412 -16.08 -16.60 -22.11
N ALA A 413 -14.89 -16.95 -22.60
CA ALA A 413 -13.90 -15.98 -23.08
C ALA A 413 -14.49 -15.08 -24.18
N THR A 414 -15.18 -15.69 -25.15
CA THR A 414 -15.85 -14.96 -26.24
C THR A 414 -16.89 -13.99 -25.70
N PHE A 415 -17.72 -14.42 -24.73
CA PHE A 415 -18.69 -13.54 -24.10
C PHE A 415 -18.03 -12.37 -23.33
N LEU A 416 -17.05 -12.66 -22.48
CA LEU A 416 -16.36 -11.64 -21.67
C LEU A 416 -15.59 -10.63 -22.52
N SER A 417 -15.07 -11.03 -23.69
CA SER A 417 -14.39 -10.14 -24.65
C SER A 417 -15.27 -9.05 -25.25
N LYS A 418 -16.60 -9.17 -25.13
CA LYS A 418 -17.59 -8.21 -25.64
C LYS A 418 -17.97 -7.14 -24.60
N LEU A 419 -17.48 -7.25 -23.36
CA LEU A 419 -17.85 -6.36 -22.25
C LEU A 419 -17.05 -5.06 -22.29
N ASP A 420 -17.41 -4.16 -23.19
CA ASP A 420 -16.79 -2.83 -23.37
C ASP A 420 -17.71 -1.67 -22.97
#